data_AF-A0A562CIG8-F1
#
_entry.id   AF-A0A562CIG8-F1
#
_cell.length_a   1.000
_cell.length_b   1.000
_cell.length_c   1.000
_cell.angle_alpha   90.00
_cell.angle_beta   90.00
_cell.angle_gamma   90.00
#
_symmetry.space_group_name_H-M   'P 1'
#
loop_
_entity.id
_entity.type
_entity.pdbx_description
1 polymer ?
#
loop_
_entity_poly.entity_id
_entity_poly.type
_entity_poly.pdbx_seq_one_letter_code
_entity_poly.pdbx_strand_id
1 'polypeptide(L)'
;MRRTRAAATACALAALVLASCSDDADPEEPGPGPAAESSAPAGPAPGVVVTTTEGEELVFDDFDVTCRDSEDDQPEARIVVATATATATGDDAATLQLTTVETTNGWRLDLPHVEEYGSEETFVNLFVAVDGTELSSAEEGASGSLLVALGRCDPTPGIEVQVEGTLGSENSDDTATVEGRISVG
;
A
#
# COMPACT_ATOMS: atom_id res chain seq x y z
N MET A 1 -5.85 -55.94 24.08
CA MET A 1 -4.56 -56.67 24.11
C MET A 1 -3.57 -55.94 23.21
N ARG A 2 -2.37 -55.63 23.75
CA ARG A 2 -1.03 -55.54 23.11
C ARG A 2 -0.90 -54.87 21.72
N ARG A 3 0.05 -54.00 21.42
CA ARG A 3 1.12 -53.24 22.11
C ARG A 3 1.96 -52.65 20.94
N THR A 4 2.38 -51.38 21.05
CA THR A 4 3.66 -50.80 20.54
C THR A 4 3.91 -50.78 19.01
N ARG A 5 4.54 -49.77 18.39
CA ARG A 5 5.80 -49.09 18.75
C ARG A 5 5.88 -47.66 18.19
N ALA A 6 6.63 -46.83 18.90
CA ALA A 6 7.19 -45.55 18.48
C ALA A 6 8.34 -45.71 17.48
N ALA A 7 8.65 -44.66 16.72
CA ALA A 7 10.02 -44.32 16.30
C ALA A 7 10.11 -42.82 15.98
N ALA A 8 11.04 -42.15 16.65
CA ALA A 8 11.49 -40.80 16.40
C ALA A 8 12.49 -40.76 15.25
N THR A 9 12.65 -39.62 14.57
CA THR A 9 13.92 -39.29 13.91
C THR A 9 14.18 -37.80 14.01
N ALA A 10 15.40 -37.50 14.44
CA ALA A 10 15.92 -36.20 14.81
C ALA A 10 16.65 -35.50 13.65
N CYS A 11 16.81 -34.18 13.83
CA CYS A 11 17.93 -33.32 13.43
C CYS A 11 18.44 -33.31 11.98
N ALA A 12 18.48 -32.10 11.41
CA ALA A 12 19.71 -31.59 10.79
C ALA A 12 19.78 -30.06 10.93
N LEU A 13 20.63 -29.59 11.84
CA LEU A 13 21.26 -28.27 11.79
C LEU A 13 22.21 -28.24 10.58
N ALA A 14 22.17 -27.18 9.78
CA ALA A 14 23.25 -26.85 8.85
C ALA A 14 23.76 -25.45 9.20
N ALA A 15 24.97 -25.43 9.75
CA ALA A 15 25.72 -24.25 10.13
C ALA A 15 26.58 -23.74 8.95
N LEU A 16 26.71 -22.41 8.92
CA LEU A 16 27.81 -21.57 8.45
C LEU A 16 28.89 -22.16 7.53
N VAL A 17 29.12 -21.47 6.41
CA VAL A 17 30.45 -21.35 5.79
C VAL A 17 30.84 -19.87 5.81
N LEU A 18 31.66 -19.48 6.79
CA LEU A 18 32.44 -18.26 6.72
C LEU A 18 33.71 -18.57 5.94
N ALA A 19 33.83 -18.05 4.73
CA ALA A 19 35.08 -18.10 3.98
C ALA A 19 36.02 -17.01 4.53
N SER A 20 37.01 -17.43 5.32
CA SER A 20 38.19 -16.63 5.64
C SER A 20 39.19 -16.76 4.49
N CYS A 21 39.49 -15.66 3.80
CA CYS A 21 40.74 -15.53 3.04
C CYS A 21 41.55 -14.44 3.74
N SER A 22 42.61 -14.88 4.39
CA SER A 22 43.65 -14.02 4.96
C SER A 22 44.79 -14.01 3.95
N ASP A 23 44.99 -12.89 3.27
CA ASP A 23 46.23 -12.61 2.56
C ASP A 23 46.78 -11.27 3.08
N ASP A 24 48.00 -11.36 3.58
CA ASP A 24 48.83 -10.33 4.18
C ASP A 24 49.32 -9.39 3.06
N ALA A 25 48.83 -8.16 3.01
CA ALA A 25 49.34 -7.10 2.14
C ALA A 25 49.28 -5.74 2.84
N ASP A 26 50.40 -5.03 2.74
CA ASP A 26 50.74 -3.68 3.21
C ASP A 26 49.56 -2.68 3.35
N PRO A 27 49.47 -1.89 4.44
CA PRO A 27 48.48 -0.83 4.58
C PRO A 27 48.88 0.39 3.76
N GLU A 28 48.59 0.39 2.45
CA GLU A 28 48.48 1.63 1.69
C GLU A 28 47.19 2.34 2.12
N GLU A 29 47.29 3.59 2.59
CA GLU A 29 46.15 4.40 2.99
C GLU A 29 45.11 4.47 1.86
N PRO A 30 43.86 4.00 2.07
CA PRO A 30 42.82 4.16 1.08
C PRO A 30 42.43 5.63 1.05
N GLY A 31 42.88 6.33 0.01
CA GLY A 31 42.29 7.61 -0.38
C GLY A 31 40.77 7.47 -0.53
N PRO A 32 40.00 8.55 -0.35
CA PRO A 32 38.54 8.50 -0.42
C PRO A 32 38.11 7.99 -1.80
N GLY A 33 37.79 6.71 -1.87
CA GLY A 33 37.15 6.12 -3.03
C GLY A 33 35.80 6.80 -3.25
N PRO A 34 35.33 6.93 -4.49
CA PRO A 34 34.02 7.49 -4.77
C PRO A 34 32.98 6.72 -3.95
N ALA A 35 32.17 7.44 -3.19
CA ALA A 35 31.06 6.87 -2.44
C ALA A 35 30.26 5.98 -3.41
N ALA A 36 30.13 4.70 -3.08
CA ALA A 36 29.22 3.83 -3.78
C ALA A 36 27.83 4.46 -3.65
N GLU A 37 27.34 5.04 -4.75
CA GLU A 37 25.96 5.53 -4.84
C GLU A 37 25.07 4.30 -4.61
N SER A 38 24.47 4.27 -3.42
CA SER A 38 23.52 3.24 -3.03
C SER A 38 22.40 3.25 -4.06
N SER A 39 22.41 2.28 -4.95
CA SER A 39 21.30 2.00 -5.86
C SER A 39 20.21 1.33 -5.05
N ALA A 40 19.59 2.08 -4.13
CA ALA A 40 18.27 1.72 -3.66
C ALA A 40 17.37 1.62 -4.89
N PRO A 41 16.57 0.56 -5.06
CA PRO A 41 15.63 0.49 -6.17
C PRO A 41 14.82 1.79 -6.17
N ALA A 42 14.78 2.46 -7.32
CA ALA A 42 13.88 3.58 -7.49
C ALA A 42 12.49 3.06 -7.10
N GLY A 43 11.88 3.68 -6.07
CA GLY A 43 10.51 3.35 -5.71
C GLY A 43 9.61 3.44 -6.95
N PRO A 44 8.45 2.77 -6.96
CA PRO A 44 7.52 2.88 -8.07
C PRO A 44 7.27 4.35 -8.40
N ALA A 45 7.20 4.66 -9.69
CA ALA A 45 6.83 5.99 -10.16
C ALA A 45 5.49 6.40 -9.52
N PRO A 46 5.25 7.70 -9.27
CA PRO A 46 3.96 8.15 -8.76
C PRO A 46 2.85 7.71 -9.73
N GLY A 47 1.78 7.15 -9.16
CA GLY A 47 0.67 6.55 -9.87
C GLY A 47 0.20 5.26 -9.19
N VAL A 48 -1.03 4.87 -9.46
CA VAL A 48 -1.65 3.62 -8.99
C VAL A 48 -2.12 2.85 -10.20
N VAL A 49 -1.73 1.58 -10.28
CA VAL A 49 -2.25 0.63 -11.27
C VAL A 49 -3.29 -0.24 -10.59
N VAL A 50 -4.46 -0.31 -11.21
CA VAL A 50 -5.53 -1.21 -10.82
C VAL A 50 -5.69 -2.26 -11.91
N THR A 51 -5.57 -3.54 -11.56
CA THR A 51 -5.80 -4.66 -12.47
C THR A 51 -7.13 -5.32 -12.12
N THR A 52 -8.10 -5.29 -13.03
CA THR A 52 -9.42 -5.90 -12.82
C THR A 52 -9.34 -7.43 -12.82
N THR A 53 -10.39 -8.11 -12.39
CA THR A 53 -10.49 -9.58 -12.46
C THR A 53 -10.37 -10.12 -13.89
N GLU A 54 -10.79 -9.34 -14.89
CA GLU A 54 -10.66 -9.69 -16.30
C GLU A 54 -9.25 -9.40 -16.86
N GLY A 55 -8.36 -8.82 -16.06
CA GLY A 55 -6.98 -8.50 -16.41
C GLY A 55 -6.80 -7.16 -17.12
N GLU A 56 -7.81 -6.29 -17.12
CA GLU A 56 -7.68 -4.93 -17.61
C GLU A 56 -6.85 -4.08 -16.63
N GLU A 57 -5.91 -3.30 -17.16
CA GLU A 57 -5.09 -2.37 -16.37
C GLU A 57 -5.60 -0.94 -16.51
N LEU A 58 -5.95 -0.33 -15.38
CA LEU A 58 -6.30 1.07 -15.24
C LEU A 58 -5.15 1.80 -14.55
N VAL A 59 -4.61 2.83 -15.20
CA VAL A 59 -3.49 3.63 -14.66
C VAL A 59 -4.01 4.99 -14.22
N PHE A 60 -3.86 5.28 -12.93
CA PHE A 60 -4.21 6.54 -12.30
C PHE A 60 -2.94 7.30 -11.92
N ASP A 61 -2.61 8.39 -12.59
CA ASP A 61 -1.36 9.14 -12.37
C ASP A 61 -1.55 10.66 -12.15
N ASP A 62 -2.77 11.17 -12.38
CA ASP A 62 -3.14 12.57 -12.17
C ASP A 62 -4.16 12.67 -11.04
N PHE A 63 -3.69 13.01 -9.83
CA PHE A 63 -4.49 13.06 -8.61
C PHE A 63 -4.78 14.50 -8.19
N ASP A 64 -6.06 14.82 -8.05
CA ASP A 64 -6.53 16.02 -7.35
C ASP A 64 -6.69 15.73 -5.86
N VAL A 65 -6.19 16.62 -5.00
CA VAL A 65 -6.33 16.51 -3.54
C VAL A 65 -7.18 17.65 -3.00
N THR A 66 -8.20 17.29 -2.24
CA THR A 66 -9.11 18.23 -1.58
C THR A 66 -9.24 17.91 -0.09
N CYS A 67 -9.75 18.88 0.67
CA CYS A 67 -10.04 18.72 2.08
C CYS A 67 -11.47 19.10 2.40
N ARG A 68 -12.05 18.40 3.37
CA ARG A 68 -13.36 18.70 3.95
C ARG A 68 -13.36 18.38 5.44
N ASP A 69 -14.23 19.04 6.19
CA ASP A 69 -14.51 18.64 7.57
C ASP A 69 -15.36 17.34 7.55
N SER A 70 -15.18 16.49 8.57
CA SER A 70 -16.03 15.32 8.76
C SER A 70 -17.49 15.74 8.98
N GLU A 71 -18.41 15.04 8.33
CA GLU A 71 -19.84 15.29 8.49
C GLU A 71 -20.37 14.70 9.82
N ASP A 72 -21.54 15.17 10.26
CA ASP A 72 -22.17 14.87 11.56
C ASP A 72 -22.10 13.38 11.95
N ASP A 73 -21.93 13.12 13.26
CA ASP A 73 -21.78 11.81 13.95
C ASP A 73 -20.36 11.19 14.01
N GLN A 74 -19.36 11.83 13.42
CA GLN A 74 -17.94 11.59 13.71
C GLN A 74 -17.39 12.74 14.57
N PRO A 75 -16.42 12.50 15.45
CA PRO A 75 -15.72 13.59 16.13
C PRO A 75 -15.01 14.51 15.11
N GLU A 76 -14.74 15.76 15.50
CA GLU A 76 -14.24 16.81 14.60
C GLU A 76 -12.90 16.42 13.96
N ALA A 77 -12.93 15.93 12.72
CA ALA A 77 -11.76 15.52 11.97
C ALA A 77 -11.70 16.21 10.60
N ARG A 78 -10.47 16.45 10.12
CA ARG A 78 -10.24 16.94 8.76
C ARG A 78 -9.95 15.76 7.85
N ILE A 79 -10.72 15.67 6.78
CA ILE A 79 -10.66 14.59 5.81
C ILE A 79 -9.90 15.08 4.58
N VAL A 80 -8.91 14.31 4.17
CA VAL A 80 -8.13 14.49 2.94
C VAL A 80 -8.65 13.49 1.92
N VAL A 81 -9.00 13.97 0.74
CA VAL A 81 -9.52 13.15 -0.36
C VAL A 81 -8.62 13.31 -1.57
N ALA A 82 -8.06 12.21 -2.06
CA ALA A 82 -7.35 12.14 -3.33
C ALA A 82 -8.25 11.46 -4.37
N THR A 83 -8.37 12.05 -5.55
CA THR A 83 -9.19 11.48 -6.64
C THR A 83 -8.42 11.56 -7.95
N ALA A 84 -8.45 10.48 -8.72
CA ALA A 84 -7.90 10.41 -10.07
C ALA A 84 -8.91 9.74 -11.01
N THR A 85 -8.82 10.07 -12.29
CA THR A 85 -9.63 9.44 -13.34
C THR A 85 -8.73 8.77 -14.37
N ALA A 86 -9.21 7.64 -14.90
CA ALA A 86 -8.59 6.90 -15.99
C ALA A 86 -9.66 6.53 -17.02
N THR A 87 -9.23 6.07 -18.18
CA THR A 87 -10.13 5.54 -19.22
C THR A 87 -10.08 4.01 -19.18
N ALA A 88 -11.23 3.39 -18.98
CA ALA A 88 -11.41 1.95 -19.06
C ALA A 88 -11.70 1.49 -20.51
N THR A 89 -11.70 0.18 -20.73
CA THR A 89 -12.10 -0.44 -21.98
C THR A 89 -13.52 0.01 -22.35
N GLY A 90 -13.71 0.43 -23.60
CA GLY A 90 -15.02 0.91 -24.06
C GLY A 90 -15.25 2.41 -23.89
N ASP A 91 -14.20 3.17 -23.54
CA ASP A 91 -14.23 4.62 -23.32
C ASP A 91 -15.00 5.04 -22.05
N ASP A 92 -15.25 4.10 -21.13
CA ASP A 92 -15.87 4.38 -19.84
C ASP A 92 -14.89 5.09 -18.89
N ALA A 93 -15.42 5.97 -18.06
CA ALA A 93 -14.62 6.68 -17.06
C ALA A 93 -14.42 5.79 -15.83
N ALA A 94 -13.16 5.51 -15.49
CA ALA A 94 -12.78 4.91 -14.22
C ALA A 94 -12.35 6.00 -13.23
N THR A 95 -12.72 5.84 -11.96
CA THR A 95 -12.35 6.76 -10.88
C THR A 95 -11.71 5.97 -9.75
N LEU A 96 -10.58 6.46 -9.24
CA LEU A 96 -10.00 6.00 -7.99
C LEU A 96 -10.09 7.11 -6.96
N GLN A 97 -10.65 6.80 -5.80
CA GLN A 97 -10.72 7.72 -4.67
C GLN A 97 -10.05 7.10 -3.45
N LEU A 98 -9.16 7.87 -2.81
CA LEU A 98 -8.62 7.54 -1.50
C LEU A 98 -9.00 8.63 -0.51
N THR A 99 -9.54 8.23 0.63
CA THR A 99 -9.94 9.13 1.71
C THR A 99 -9.18 8.76 2.97
N THR A 100 -8.65 9.75 3.68
CA THR A 100 -8.01 9.56 4.98
C THR A 100 -8.21 10.77 5.89
N VAL A 101 -8.17 10.57 7.19
CA VAL A 101 -8.04 11.69 8.14
C VAL A 101 -6.66 12.34 8.07
N GLU A 102 -6.58 13.62 8.41
CA GLU A 102 -5.32 14.34 8.50
C GLU A 102 -4.33 13.64 9.45
N THR A 103 -3.10 13.43 8.98
CA THR A 103 -2.06 12.71 9.71
C THR A 103 -0.66 13.11 9.30
N THR A 104 0.22 13.18 10.29
CA THR A 104 1.67 13.39 10.09
C THR A 104 2.51 12.27 10.67
N ASN A 105 1.89 11.30 11.36
CA ASN A 105 2.60 10.26 12.12
C ASN A 105 2.79 8.97 11.31
N GLY A 106 2.10 8.86 10.17
CA GLY A 106 2.14 7.73 9.28
C GLY A 106 1.48 6.47 9.86
N TRP A 107 0.73 5.74 9.03
CA TRP A 107 0.08 4.50 9.42
C TRP A 107 0.32 3.42 8.38
N ARG A 108 0.61 2.21 8.87
CA ARG A 108 0.52 1.00 8.06
C ARG A 108 -0.72 0.24 8.50
N LEU A 109 -1.62 0.01 7.56
CA LEU A 109 -2.89 -0.66 7.76
C LEU A 109 -2.89 -1.96 6.96
N ASP A 110 -3.41 -3.03 7.56
CA ASP A 110 -3.71 -4.27 6.85
C ASP A 110 -5.15 -4.20 6.31
N LEU A 111 -5.38 -4.74 5.12
CA LEU A 111 -6.71 -4.82 4.52
C LEU A 111 -7.41 -6.16 4.85
N PRO A 112 -8.74 -6.17 5.09
CA PRO A 112 -9.61 -5.01 5.11
C PRO A 112 -9.40 -4.20 6.39
N HIS A 113 -9.40 -2.88 6.27
CA HIS A 113 -9.33 -2.01 7.44
C HIS A 113 -10.75 -1.67 7.89
N VAL A 114 -11.21 -2.34 8.93
CA VAL A 114 -12.54 -2.08 9.50
C VAL A 114 -12.45 -0.96 10.50
N GLU A 115 -13.09 0.15 10.19
CA GLU A 115 -13.21 1.29 11.10
C GLU A 115 -14.07 0.90 12.30
N GLU A 116 -13.56 1.16 13.50
CA GLU A 116 -14.40 1.06 14.70
C GLU A 116 -15.22 2.36 14.79
N TYR A 117 -16.55 2.25 14.66
CA TYR A 117 -17.46 3.40 14.71
C TYR A 117 -17.20 4.25 15.98
N GLY A 118 -16.83 5.52 15.79
CA GLY A 118 -16.48 6.45 16.87
C GLY A 118 -15.01 6.40 17.33
N SER A 119 -14.13 5.72 16.59
CA SER A 119 -12.67 5.70 16.80
C SER A 119 -11.96 6.51 15.71
N GLU A 120 -11.26 7.58 16.13
CA GLU A 120 -10.65 8.60 15.27
C GLU A 120 -9.32 8.20 14.65
N GLU A 121 -8.73 7.10 15.10
CA GLU A 121 -7.28 7.02 15.03
C GLU A 121 -6.76 6.66 13.63
N THR A 122 -7.59 6.08 12.75
CA THR A 122 -7.17 5.56 11.44
C THR A 122 -8.30 5.47 10.39
N PHE A 123 -9.10 6.51 10.16
CA PHE A 123 -10.05 6.51 9.03
C PHE A 123 -9.27 6.46 7.69
N VAL A 124 -9.46 5.40 6.92
CA VAL A 124 -8.87 5.21 5.58
C VAL A 124 -9.79 4.37 4.73
N ASN A 125 -10.21 4.90 3.58
CA ASN A 125 -10.98 4.18 2.57
C ASN A 125 -10.30 4.35 1.20
N LEU A 126 -10.25 3.27 0.42
CA LEU A 126 -9.83 3.26 -0.97
C LEU A 126 -10.93 2.59 -1.80
N PHE A 127 -11.31 3.26 -2.88
CA PHE A 127 -12.47 2.92 -3.70
C PHE A 127 -12.14 3.09 -5.19
N VAL A 128 -12.61 2.15 -6.02
CA VAL A 128 -12.53 2.20 -7.47
C VAL A 128 -13.92 2.02 -8.08
N ALA A 129 -14.28 2.86 -9.05
CA ALA A 129 -15.51 2.76 -9.82
C ALA A 129 -15.28 2.88 -11.32
N VAL A 130 -16.17 2.27 -12.10
CA VAL A 130 -16.25 2.41 -13.56
C VAL A 130 -17.68 2.83 -13.92
N ASP A 131 -17.82 3.91 -14.69
CA ASP A 131 -19.11 4.53 -15.05
C ASP A 131 -20.01 4.79 -13.83
N GLY A 132 -19.39 5.22 -12.72
CA GLY A 132 -20.08 5.50 -11.46
C GLY A 132 -20.58 4.26 -10.71
N THR A 133 -20.34 3.06 -11.21
CA THR A 133 -20.61 1.80 -10.51
C THR A 133 -19.35 1.37 -9.77
N GLU A 134 -19.48 1.07 -8.48
CA GLU A 134 -18.37 0.52 -7.70
C GLU A 134 -17.86 -0.77 -8.33
N LEU A 135 -16.55 -0.80 -8.57
CA LEU A 135 -15.82 -1.98 -8.99
C LEU A 135 -15.30 -2.73 -7.76
N SER A 136 -14.62 -2.02 -6.85
CA SER A 136 -14.04 -2.59 -5.64
C SER A 136 -13.62 -1.54 -4.62
N SER A 137 -13.50 -1.96 -3.36
CA SER A 137 -13.10 -1.14 -2.23
C SER A 137 -12.20 -1.89 -1.24
N ALA A 138 -11.60 -1.15 -0.31
CA ALA A 138 -10.74 -1.66 0.77
C ALA A 138 -11.50 -2.37 1.91
N GLU A 139 -12.76 -2.73 1.68
CA GLU A 139 -13.69 -3.31 2.65
C GLU A 139 -13.74 -4.84 2.57
N GLU A 140 -14.85 -5.47 2.98
CA GLU A 140 -14.97 -6.92 3.08
C GLU A 140 -14.46 -7.65 1.81
N GLY A 141 -13.58 -8.62 1.99
CA GLY A 141 -12.93 -9.34 0.89
C GLY A 141 -11.61 -8.72 0.41
N ALA A 142 -11.24 -7.53 0.87
CA ALA A 142 -9.93 -6.94 0.57
C ALA A 142 -8.79 -7.64 1.34
N SER A 143 -7.56 -7.53 0.82
CA SER A 143 -6.34 -8.03 1.45
C SER A 143 -5.12 -7.23 1.00
N GLY A 144 -4.03 -7.30 1.77
CA GLY A 144 -2.80 -6.54 1.48
C GLY A 144 -2.56 -5.44 2.50
N SER A 145 -1.89 -4.38 2.09
CA SER A 145 -1.53 -3.28 2.99
C SER A 145 -1.58 -1.91 2.35
N LEU A 146 -1.88 -0.92 3.18
CA LEU A 146 -1.92 0.49 2.83
C LEU A 146 -1.04 1.26 3.82
N LEU A 147 -0.07 2.02 3.30
CA LEU A 147 0.79 2.90 4.06
C LEU A 147 0.39 4.35 3.78
N VAL A 148 -0.30 5.01 4.71
CA VAL A 148 -0.52 6.46 4.68
C VAL A 148 0.65 7.12 5.37
N ALA A 149 1.58 7.73 4.64
CA ALA A 149 2.70 8.45 5.23
C ALA A 149 2.31 9.88 5.64
N LEU A 150 1.41 10.51 4.87
CA LEU A 150 0.95 11.88 5.07
C LEU A 150 -0.49 12.03 4.59
N GLY A 151 -1.30 12.75 5.36
CA GLY A 151 -2.52 13.40 4.90
C GLY A 151 -2.55 14.79 5.52
N ARG A 152 -2.68 15.84 4.73
CA ARG A 152 -2.57 17.23 5.20
C ARG A 152 -3.56 18.13 4.51
N CYS A 153 -4.18 19.07 5.24
CA CYS A 153 -5.02 20.11 4.67
C CYS A 153 -4.34 21.48 4.57
N ASP A 154 -3.47 21.84 5.53
CA ASP A 154 -2.80 23.15 5.56
C ASP A 154 -1.28 23.08 5.38
N PRO A 155 -0.64 24.12 4.85
CA PRO A 155 -1.23 25.28 4.16
C PRO A 155 -1.67 24.94 2.72
N THR A 156 -1.23 23.80 2.20
CA THR A 156 -1.62 23.24 0.91
C THR A 156 -2.04 21.79 1.14
N PRO A 157 -3.21 21.36 0.63
CA PRO A 157 -3.63 19.98 0.70
C PRO A 157 -2.58 19.05 0.08
N GLY A 158 -2.31 17.94 0.75
CA GLY A 158 -1.31 16.98 0.30
C GLY A 158 -1.52 15.61 0.91
N ILE A 159 -1.03 14.60 0.20
CA ILE A 159 -1.18 13.20 0.58
C ILE A 159 0.00 12.36 0.06
N GLU A 160 0.44 11.43 0.89
CA GLU A 160 1.45 10.44 0.51
C GLU A 160 0.95 9.06 0.95
N VAL A 161 0.64 8.20 -0.02
CA VAL A 161 0.14 6.85 0.22
C VAL A 161 0.88 5.84 -0.65
N GLN A 162 1.17 4.67 -0.10
CA GLN A 162 1.53 3.49 -0.87
C GLN A 162 0.48 2.39 -0.63
N VAL A 163 0.04 1.75 -1.70
CA VAL A 163 -0.94 0.66 -1.67
C VAL A 163 -0.38 -0.56 -2.39
N GLU A 164 -0.59 -1.74 -1.80
CA GLU A 164 -0.31 -3.03 -2.41
C GLU A 164 -1.33 -4.03 -1.86
N GLY A 165 -2.24 -4.52 -2.70
CA GLY A 165 -3.26 -5.44 -2.25
C GLY A 165 -4.27 -5.83 -3.31
N THR A 166 -5.32 -6.51 -2.84
CA THR A 166 -6.50 -6.85 -3.62
C THR A 166 -7.70 -6.20 -2.93
N LEU A 167 -8.48 -5.43 -3.68
CA LEU A 167 -9.75 -4.86 -3.24
C LEU A 167 -10.89 -5.86 -3.55
N GLY A 168 -11.86 -5.94 -2.63
CA GLY A 168 -13.08 -6.73 -2.79
C GLY A 168 -14.24 -5.90 -3.32
N SER A 169 -15.32 -6.55 -3.74
CA SER A 169 -16.59 -5.91 -4.10
C SER A 169 -17.68 -6.43 -3.17
N GLU A 170 -18.48 -5.54 -2.60
CA GLU A 170 -19.68 -5.95 -1.86
C GLU A 170 -20.82 -6.41 -2.80
N ASN A 171 -20.74 -6.03 -4.07
CA ASN A 171 -21.81 -6.20 -5.06
C ASN A 171 -21.59 -7.37 -6.02
N SER A 172 -20.39 -7.94 -6.05
CA SER A 172 -20.02 -9.06 -6.93
C SER A 172 -18.87 -9.89 -6.35
N ASP A 173 -18.57 -11.04 -6.97
CA ASP A 173 -17.37 -11.83 -6.66
C ASP A 173 -16.10 -11.23 -7.33
N ASP A 174 -16.21 -10.05 -7.94
CA ASP A 174 -15.08 -9.41 -8.61
C ASP A 174 -14.10 -8.82 -7.59
N THR A 175 -12.84 -8.82 -8.00
CA THR A 175 -11.74 -8.22 -7.26
C THR A 175 -10.92 -7.32 -8.17
N ALA A 176 -10.13 -6.44 -7.57
CA ALA A 176 -9.12 -5.69 -8.31
C ALA A 176 -7.79 -5.69 -7.53
N THR A 177 -6.70 -6.05 -8.19
CA THR A 177 -5.36 -5.87 -7.62
C THR A 177 -4.97 -4.40 -7.76
N VAL A 178 -4.41 -3.82 -6.71
CA VAL A 178 -4.01 -2.42 -6.67
C VAL A 178 -2.58 -2.32 -6.18
N GLU A 179 -1.74 -1.65 -6.96
CA GLU A 179 -0.34 -1.42 -6.63
C GLU A 179 0.05 0.00 -7.03
N GLY A 180 0.71 0.73 -6.14
CA GLY A 180 1.33 2.00 -6.50
C GLY A 180 1.51 2.97 -5.36
N ARG A 181 1.77 4.23 -5.74
CA ARG A 181 2.03 5.33 -4.84
C ARG A 181 1.30 6.59 -5.28
N ILE A 182 0.59 7.22 -4.35
CA ILE A 182 0.07 8.58 -4.48
C ILE A 182 1.03 9.51 -3.77
N SER A 183 1.48 10.58 -4.43
CA SER A 183 2.33 11.61 -3.82
C SER A 183 1.98 12.97 -4.43
N VAL A 184 1.21 13.75 -3.68
CA VAL A 184 0.74 15.09 -4.06
C VAL A 184 1.00 16.02 -2.86
N GLY A 185 1.60 17.19 -3.05
CA GLY A 185 2.04 18.05 -1.94
C GLY A 185 2.12 19.54 -2.23
#